data_AF-A0AAV0V516-F1
#
_entry.id   AF-A0AAV0V516-F1
#
_cell.length_a   1.000
_cell.length_b   1.000
_cell.length_c   1.000
_cell.angle_alpha   90.00
_cell.angle_beta   90.00
_cell.angle_gamma   90.00
#
_symmetry.space_group_name_H-M   'P 1'
#
loop_
_entity.id
_entity.type
_entity.pdbx_description
1 polymer ?
#
loop_
_entity_poly.entity_id
_entity_poly.type
_entity_poly.pdbx_seq_one_letter_code
_entity_poly.pdbx_strand_id
1 'polypeptide(L)'
;MAGAAPPPPPSTAVPLPSPAPPLPFDRSQNEPVRVYPPENGRSRALAALQSLQKRNAAVVGLLSSSSSSPSRAFAFANRVIGRYVFRDDEMENATTVKDVRLPATIHFFYDDVARCIYLLGVSRPESLSFRRPFAAAAAAAKTASTSRSKSRALGRRLVIPTEGTADDDMQLKEAEQTREEVHAFEREKLKMQALLYSSCHVLIVLNESARLTTNVLKEVRALTAEKSLLLSLVPTTAKQSKRSSGHSKGPSCGPGNAFAPGRCVPLVVYVVPAPDEIVSASITAQGSGPSRSATVSYCKAHEARLTNLFRSLRGSTVGSFRMRDALSVANLSKERRVFNLDPTHCVVVVSRRTATADGRAEAQLESLLDALDSGISADDMLKNNLLLQPPADDNMGYQRLNQYLQKYLHLLFSFSPHGSKDSCGRSELLSPPQWVKAFHGLVKGYSRMDSKRLQEAAAFEAAESREATAYVAPAMLAPH
;
A
#
# COMPACT_ATOMS: atom_id res chain seq x y z
N MET A 1 -30.67 -45.10 -74.27
CA MET A 1 -29.59 -44.12 -74.05
C MET A 1 -29.79 -43.49 -72.68
N ALA A 2 -28.95 -43.87 -71.71
CA ALA A 2 -28.62 -43.02 -70.55
C ALA A 2 -27.94 -41.75 -71.10
N GLY A 3 -28.08 -40.53 -70.58
CA GLY A 3 -28.13 -40.10 -69.19
C GLY A 3 -26.98 -39.11 -69.02
N ALA A 4 -27.28 -37.83 -68.78
CA ALA A 4 -26.31 -36.86 -68.27
C ALA A 4 -27.03 -36.00 -67.23
N ALA A 5 -26.67 -36.22 -65.97
CA ALA A 5 -27.24 -35.57 -64.80
C ALA A 5 -26.69 -34.13 -64.63
N PRO A 6 -27.48 -33.21 -64.06
CA PRO A 6 -27.06 -31.85 -63.78
C PRO A 6 -26.03 -31.77 -62.63
N PRO A 7 -25.20 -30.71 -62.59
CA PRO A 7 -24.11 -30.58 -61.63
C PRO A 7 -24.59 -30.40 -60.18
N PRO A 8 -23.76 -30.79 -59.19
CA PRO A 8 -24.14 -30.79 -57.79
C PRO A 8 -24.23 -29.35 -57.21
N PRO A 9 -25.07 -29.13 -56.17
CA PRO A 9 -25.16 -27.86 -55.49
C PRO A 9 -23.87 -27.53 -54.71
N PRO A 10 -23.57 -26.24 -54.48
CA PRO A 10 -22.37 -25.82 -53.78
C PRO A 10 -22.39 -26.32 -52.33
N SER A 11 -21.28 -26.96 -51.95
CA SER A 11 -20.98 -27.46 -50.60
C SER A 11 -21.18 -26.36 -49.56
N THR A 12 -22.13 -26.55 -48.65
CA THR A 12 -22.26 -25.77 -47.43
C THR A 12 -21.00 -25.96 -46.59
N ALA A 13 -20.09 -24.98 -46.66
CA ALA A 13 -18.98 -24.88 -45.74
C ALA A 13 -19.54 -24.79 -44.31
N VAL A 14 -19.30 -25.83 -43.52
CA VAL A 14 -19.52 -25.80 -42.07
C VAL A 14 -18.70 -24.63 -41.52
N PRO A 15 -19.29 -23.64 -40.83
CA PRO A 15 -18.50 -22.62 -40.18
C PRO A 15 -17.65 -23.31 -39.11
N LEU A 16 -16.32 -23.20 -39.24
CA LEU A 16 -15.40 -23.48 -38.15
C LEU A 16 -15.91 -22.72 -36.91
N PRO A 17 -16.05 -23.38 -35.73
CA PRO A 17 -16.44 -22.67 -34.54
C PRO A 17 -15.41 -21.57 -34.29
N SER A 18 -15.86 -20.32 -34.37
CA SER A 18 -15.09 -19.17 -33.93
C SER A 18 -14.56 -19.48 -32.53
N PRO A 19 -13.25 -19.34 -32.26
CA PRO A 19 -12.74 -19.56 -30.92
C PRO A 19 -13.52 -18.65 -29.98
N ALA A 20 -14.28 -19.27 -29.07
CA ALA A 20 -15.03 -18.52 -28.08
C ALA A 20 -14.07 -17.54 -27.40
N PRO A 21 -14.43 -16.27 -27.25
CA PRO A 21 -13.60 -15.34 -26.49
C PRO A 21 -13.33 -15.99 -25.13
N PRO A 22 -12.08 -15.99 -24.64
CA PRO A 22 -11.78 -16.54 -23.33
C PRO A 22 -12.73 -15.89 -22.34
N LEU A 23 -13.50 -16.73 -21.63
CA LEU A 23 -14.46 -16.27 -20.63
C LEU A 23 -13.76 -15.27 -19.72
N PRO A 24 -14.38 -14.11 -19.41
CA PRO A 24 -13.80 -13.16 -18.49
C PRO A 24 -13.46 -13.89 -17.18
N PHE A 25 -12.31 -13.54 -16.61
CA PHE A 25 -11.88 -14.11 -15.35
C PHE A 25 -13.02 -13.90 -14.35
N ASP A 26 -13.58 -15.00 -13.86
CA ASP A 26 -14.87 -14.98 -13.14
C ASP A 26 -14.74 -14.09 -11.89
N ARG A 27 -15.70 -13.18 -11.69
CA ARG A 27 -15.68 -12.19 -10.59
C ARG A 27 -15.63 -12.85 -9.21
N SER A 28 -16.07 -14.11 -9.12
CA SER A 28 -16.01 -14.96 -7.92
C SER A 28 -14.62 -15.52 -7.61
N GLN A 29 -13.65 -15.40 -8.53
CA GLN A 29 -12.32 -16.04 -8.43
C GLN A 29 -11.17 -15.05 -8.18
N ASN A 30 -11.46 -13.75 -8.09
CA ASN A 30 -10.45 -12.69 -8.06
C ASN A 30 -10.65 -11.73 -6.87
N GLU A 31 -10.81 -12.31 -5.70
CA GLU A 31 -10.86 -11.57 -4.44
C GLU A 31 -9.49 -11.01 -4.06
N PRO A 32 -9.44 -9.89 -3.32
CA PRO A 32 -8.17 -9.35 -2.82
C PRO A 32 -7.47 -10.35 -1.89
N VAL A 33 -6.19 -10.61 -2.14
CA VAL A 33 -5.40 -11.59 -1.37
C VAL A 33 -4.31 -10.88 -0.57
N ARG A 34 -4.17 -11.19 0.72
CA ARG A 34 -3.02 -10.72 1.51
C ARG A 34 -1.75 -11.46 1.07
N VAL A 35 -0.80 -10.70 0.51
CA VAL A 35 0.52 -11.21 0.06
C VAL A 35 1.66 -10.86 1.03
N TYR A 36 1.41 -9.93 1.97
CA TYR A 36 2.31 -9.64 3.08
C TYR A 36 1.50 -9.30 4.35
N PRO A 37 1.87 -9.86 5.51
CA PRO A 37 2.58 -11.13 5.66
C PRO A 37 1.84 -12.27 4.93
N PRO A 38 2.54 -13.27 4.38
CA PRO A 38 1.91 -14.31 3.59
C PRO A 38 0.92 -15.13 4.43
N GLU A 39 -0.28 -15.37 3.87
CA GLU A 39 -1.28 -16.23 4.48
C GLU A 39 -1.02 -17.71 4.21
N ASN A 40 -1.05 -18.52 5.26
CA ASN A 40 -1.07 -19.97 5.13
C ASN A 40 -2.49 -20.40 4.69
N GLY A 41 -2.64 -20.96 3.48
CA GLY A 41 -3.88 -21.62 3.05
C GLY A 41 -4.72 -20.91 1.99
N ARG A 42 -4.57 -19.59 1.74
CA ARG A 42 -5.29 -18.89 0.65
C ARG A 42 -4.62 -19.03 -0.74
N SER A 43 -4.14 -20.23 -1.06
CA SER A 43 -3.43 -20.51 -2.33
C SER A 43 -4.34 -20.57 -3.56
N ARG A 44 -5.67 -20.66 -3.38
CA ARG A 44 -6.61 -20.91 -4.50
C ARG A 44 -6.78 -19.69 -5.40
N ALA A 45 -6.90 -18.48 -4.85
CA ALA A 45 -7.01 -17.24 -5.62
C ALA A 45 -5.72 -16.95 -6.42
N LEU A 46 -4.54 -17.17 -5.81
CA LEU A 46 -3.26 -17.06 -6.52
C LEU A 46 -3.04 -18.18 -7.56
N ALA A 47 -3.65 -19.35 -7.38
CA ALA A 47 -3.59 -20.42 -8.36
C ALA A 47 -4.35 -20.07 -9.65
N ALA A 48 -5.46 -19.33 -9.57
CA ALA A 48 -6.20 -18.87 -10.74
C ALA A 48 -5.35 -17.97 -11.67
N LEU A 49 -4.39 -17.23 -11.10
CA LEU A 49 -3.43 -16.42 -11.87
C LEU A 49 -2.54 -17.25 -12.79
N GLN A 50 -2.35 -18.56 -12.55
CA GLN A 50 -1.51 -19.42 -13.38
C GLN A 50 -1.96 -19.47 -14.84
N SER A 51 -3.24 -19.23 -15.11
CA SER A 51 -3.79 -19.10 -16.48
C SER A 51 -3.25 -17.87 -17.23
N LEU A 52 -2.69 -16.88 -16.53
CA LEU A 52 -2.25 -15.59 -17.06
C LEU A 52 -0.76 -15.55 -17.40
N GLN A 53 -0.08 -16.70 -17.53
CA GLN A 53 1.38 -16.78 -17.78
C GLN A 53 1.85 -15.98 -19.00
N LYS A 54 1.00 -15.78 -20.00
CA LYS A 54 1.30 -15.05 -21.25
C LYS A 54 0.86 -13.59 -21.23
N ARG A 55 0.27 -13.09 -20.13
CA ARG A 55 -0.22 -11.71 -20.03
C ARG A 55 0.73 -10.87 -19.19
N ASN A 56 1.37 -9.89 -19.81
CA ASN A 56 2.17 -8.91 -19.07
C ASN A 56 1.26 -7.94 -18.32
N ALA A 57 1.64 -7.58 -17.09
CA ALA A 57 0.86 -6.69 -16.23
C ALA A 57 1.71 -5.53 -15.68
N ALA A 58 1.10 -4.35 -15.61
CA ALA A 58 1.64 -3.24 -14.85
C ALA A 58 1.29 -3.41 -13.36
N VAL A 59 1.99 -2.68 -12.47
CA VAL A 59 1.82 -2.81 -11.02
C VAL A 59 1.67 -1.41 -10.43
N VAL A 60 0.52 -1.17 -9.81
CA VAL A 60 0.13 0.10 -9.20
C VAL A 60 0.03 -0.12 -7.70
N GLY A 61 0.88 0.56 -6.95
CA GLY A 61 0.82 0.60 -5.50
C GLY A 61 -0.08 1.72 -5.01
N LEU A 62 -0.81 1.46 -3.94
CA LEU A 62 -1.62 2.41 -3.19
C LEU A 62 -1.16 2.34 -1.74
N LEU A 63 -0.74 3.47 -1.18
CA LEU A 63 -0.25 3.57 0.18
C LEU A 63 -0.95 4.74 0.88
N SER A 64 -1.57 4.50 2.03
CA SER A 64 -1.96 5.60 2.93
C SER A 64 -0.81 5.89 3.88
N SER A 65 -0.42 7.16 4.01
CA SER A 65 0.60 7.59 4.97
C SER A 65 0.07 7.70 6.41
N SER A 66 -1.25 7.62 6.59
CA SER A 66 -1.92 7.88 7.86
C SER A 66 -2.49 6.61 8.47
N SER A 67 -2.49 6.62 9.79
CA SER A 67 -2.93 5.56 10.69
C SER A 67 -4.28 5.90 11.34
N SER A 68 -5.05 6.85 10.81
CA SER A 68 -6.30 7.28 11.43
C SER A 68 -7.43 6.26 11.23
N SER A 69 -7.60 5.75 10.01
CA SER A 69 -8.60 4.73 9.66
C SER A 69 -8.19 3.99 8.38
N PRO A 70 -8.21 2.64 8.37
CA PRO A 70 -7.87 1.87 7.19
C PRO A 70 -8.96 1.97 6.11
N SER A 71 -10.22 2.22 6.50
CA SER A 71 -11.35 2.38 5.59
C SER A 71 -11.17 3.52 4.59
N ARG A 72 -10.42 4.57 4.96
CA ARG A 72 -10.07 5.67 4.04
C ARG A 72 -9.15 5.18 2.92
N ALA A 73 -8.16 4.35 3.26
CA ALA A 73 -7.27 3.74 2.28
C ALA A 73 -8.06 2.82 1.33
N PHE A 74 -9.07 2.10 1.83
CA PHE A 74 -9.89 1.18 1.03
C PHE A 74 -10.79 1.95 0.07
N ALA A 75 -11.49 2.97 0.58
CA ALA A 75 -12.35 3.84 -0.22
C ALA A 75 -11.56 4.50 -1.36
N PHE A 76 -10.39 5.07 -1.03
CA PHE A 76 -9.53 5.70 -2.02
C PHE A 76 -8.98 4.70 -3.06
N ALA A 77 -8.55 3.52 -2.62
CA ALA A 77 -8.09 2.45 -3.50
C ALA A 77 -9.18 2.00 -4.48
N ASN A 78 -10.38 1.73 -3.97
CA ASN A 78 -11.54 1.34 -4.77
C ASN A 78 -11.90 2.42 -5.80
N ARG A 79 -11.80 3.70 -5.40
CA ARG A 79 -12.01 4.82 -6.30
C ARG A 79 -11.01 4.77 -7.45
N VAL A 80 -9.70 4.72 -7.17
CA VAL A 80 -8.62 4.65 -8.18
C VAL A 80 -8.77 3.43 -9.11
N ILE A 81 -9.19 2.28 -8.58
CA ILE A 81 -9.45 1.07 -9.37
C ILE A 81 -10.72 1.23 -10.23
N GLY A 82 -11.66 2.07 -9.80
CA GLY A 82 -12.98 2.20 -10.40
C GLY A 82 -13.90 1.03 -10.07
N ARG A 83 -13.58 0.24 -9.04
CA ARG A 83 -14.34 -0.92 -8.57
C ARG A 83 -14.30 -1.03 -7.05
N TYR A 84 -15.35 -1.57 -6.47
CA TYR A 84 -15.44 -1.82 -5.04
C TYR A 84 -14.80 -3.18 -4.70
N VAL A 85 -13.49 -3.20 -4.52
CA VAL A 85 -12.68 -4.41 -4.33
C VAL A 85 -12.37 -4.65 -2.86
N PHE A 86 -11.89 -3.62 -2.16
CA PHE A 86 -11.50 -3.70 -0.76
C PHE A 86 -12.67 -3.29 0.11
N ARG A 87 -13.39 -4.27 0.67
CA ARG A 87 -14.55 -4.07 1.54
C ARG A 87 -14.11 -4.09 3.01
N ASP A 88 -14.68 -3.22 3.85
CA ASP A 88 -14.23 -3.07 5.25
C ASP A 88 -14.31 -4.39 6.04
N ASP A 89 -15.42 -5.11 5.91
CA ASP A 89 -15.71 -6.39 6.58
C ASP A 89 -14.72 -7.50 6.19
N GLU A 90 -14.47 -7.65 4.89
CA GLU A 90 -13.52 -8.63 4.36
C GLU A 90 -12.07 -8.25 4.73
N MET A 91 -11.75 -6.96 4.70
CA MET A 91 -10.41 -6.45 4.99
C MET A 91 -10.09 -6.46 6.47
N GLU A 92 -11.06 -6.28 7.35
CA GLU A 92 -10.89 -6.47 8.79
C GLU A 92 -10.48 -7.91 9.10
N ASN A 93 -11.16 -8.88 8.49
CA ASN A 93 -10.78 -10.29 8.58
C ASN A 93 -9.39 -10.55 7.96
N ALA A 94 -9.12 -9.97 6.79
CA ALA A 94 -7.85 -10.14 6.10
C ALA A 94 -6.68 -9.37 6.75
N THR A 95 -6.90 -8.51 7.74
CA THR A 95 -5.85 -7.82 8.49
C THR A 95 -5.68 -8.37 9.91
N THR A 96 -6.43 -9.41 10.26
CA THR A 96 -6.45 -10.03 11.59
C THR A 96 -5.99 -11.49 11.51
N VAL A 97 -5.22 -11.94 12.51
CA VAL A 97 -4.79 -13.34 12.65
C VAL A 97 -4.92 -13.72 14.12
N LYS A 98 -5.69 -14.79 14.43
CA LYS A 98 -5.96 -15.24 15.81
C LYS A 98 -6.40 -14.07 16.71
N ASP A 99 -7.37 -13.29 16.24
CA ASP A 99 -7.92 -12.10 16.91
C ASP A 99 -6.93 -10.95 17.15
N VAL A 100 -5.71 -11.04 16.61
CA VAL A 100 -4.71 -9.97 16.67
C VAL A 100 -4.59 -9.28 15.32
N ARG A 101 -4.82 -7.96 15.29
CA ARG A 101 -4.62 -7.14 14.09
C ARG A 101 -3.13 -6.99 13.79
N LEU A 102 -2.77 -7.31 12.55
CA LEU A 102 -1.41 -7.21 12.04
C LEU A 102 -0.96 -5.74 11.97
N PRO A 103 0.32 -5.44 12.25
CA PRO A 103 0.83 -4.08 12.26
C PRO A 103 0.84 -3.44 10.85
N ALA A 104 1.15 -4.22 9.82
CA ALA A 104 1.12 -3.76 8.43
C ALA A 104 0.86 -4.93 7.48
N THR A 105 0.13 -4.68 6.39
CA THR A 105 -0.23 -5.67 5.38
C THR A 105 -0.14 -5.12 3.96
N ILE A 106 0.03 -6.02 2.98
CA ILE A 106 -0.10 -5.73 1.55
C ILE A 106 -1.14 -6.66 0.96
N HIS A 107 -2.15 -6.07 0.32
CA HIS A 107 -3.22 -6.80 -0.36
C HIS A 107 -3.07 -6.66 -1.87
N PHE A 108 -3.17 -7.79 -2.56
CA PHE A 108 -3.03 -7.93 -4.00
C PHE A 108 -4.41 -8.08 -4.64
N PHE A 109 -4.64 -7.35 -5.74
CA PHE A 109 -5.78 -7.55 -6.63
C PHE A 109 -5.31 -7.43 -8.07
N TYR A 110 -5.79 -8.30 -8.96
CA TYR A 110 -5.48 -8.21 -10.39
C TYR A 110 -6.71 -7.72 -11.15
N ASP A 111 -6.58 -6.70 -11.99
CA ASP A 111 -7.62 -6.33 -12.96
C ASP A 111 -7.22 -6.83 -14.34
N ASP A 112 -8.01 -7.77 -14.87
CA ASP A 112 -7.79 -8.37 -16.19
C ASP A 112 -8.06 -7.38 -17.33
N VAL A 113 -9.03 -6.47 -17.14
CA VAL A 113 -9.41 -5.43 -18.12
C VAL A 113 -8.29 -4.39 -18.23
N ALA A 114 -7.85 -3.84 -17.09
CA ALA A 114 -6.76 -2.86 -17.06
C ALA A 114 -5.36 -3.49 -17.22
N ARG A 115 -5.27 -4.83 -17.15
CA ARG A 115 -4.01 -5.61 -17.09
C ARG A 115 -3.08 -5.10 -16.00
N CYS A 116 -3.64 -4.77 -14.84
CA CYS A 116 -2.91 -4.15 -13.73
C CYS A 116 -2.99 -5.03 -12.49
N ILE A 117 -1.88 -5.11 -11.76
CA ILE A 117 -1.82 -5.59 -10.38
C ILE A 117 -1.91 -4.36 -9.48
N TYR A 118 -2.90 -4.33 -8.60
CA TYR A 118 -3.04 -3.33 -7.55
C TYR A 118 -2.51 -3.90 -6.24
N LEU A 119 -1.62 -3.15 -5.60
CA LEU A 119 -1.10 -3.46 -4.27
C LEU A 119 -1.54 -2.38 -3.29
N LEU A 120 -2.32 -2.76 -2.29
CA LEU A 120 -2.77 -1.87 -1.25
C LEU A 120 -1.97 -2.12 0.03
N GLY A 121 -1.16 -1.15 0.43
CA GLY A 121 -0.45 -1.12 1.70
C GLY A 121 -1.29 -0.50 2.80
N VAL A 122 -1.48 -1.24 3.90
CA VAL A 122 -2.31 -0.82 5.03
C VAL A 122 -1.51 -1.01 6.30
N SER A 123 -1.43 0.01 7.15
CA SER A 123 -0.91 -0.10 8.52
C SER A 123 -2.06 -0.08 9.51
N ARG A 124 -1.91 -0.81 10.63
CA ARG A 124 -2.84 -0.75 11.75
C ARG A 124 -2.99 0.70 12.25
N PRO A 125 -4.20 1.15 12.57
CA PRO A 125 -4.40 2.48 13.12
C PRO A 125 -3.65 2.71 14.43
N GLU A 126 -3.05 3.89 14.62
CA GLU A 126 -2.32 4.24 15.85
C GLU A 126 -3.23 4.18 17.09
N SER A 127 -4.50 4.57 16.92
CA SER A 127 -5.54 4.50 17.96
C SER A 127 -5.79 3.08 18.48
N LEU A 128 -5.46 2.07 17.68
CA LEU A 128 -5.60 0.65 17.99
C LEU A 128 -4.24 -0.01 18.27
N SER A 129 -3.14 0.72 18.10
CA SER A 129 -1.79 0.18 18.23
C SER A 129 -1.28 0.17 19.67
N PHE A 130 -1.77 1.06 20.55
CA PHE A 130 -1.17 1.31 21.87
C PHE A 130 -2.21 1.45 23.00
N ARG A 131 -3.35 0.75 22.94
CA ARG A 131 -4.36 0.83 24.01
C ARG A 131 -3.81 0.20 25.30
N ARG A 132 -3.67 1.04 26.34
CA ARG A 132 -3.29 0.61 27.70
C ARG A 132 -4.26 -0.47 28.22
N PRO A 133 -3.76 -1.57 28.83
CA PRO A 133 -4.60 -2.61 29.43
C PRO A 133 -5.63 -2.06 30.44
N PHE A 134 -5.24 -1.05 31.23
CA PHE A 134 -6.12 -0.43 32.23
C PHE A 134 -7.31 0.36 31.63
N ALA A 135 -7.17 0.92 30.44
CA ALA A 135 -8.27 1.62 29.76
C ALA A 135 -9.25 0.63 29.10
N ALA A 136 -8.75 -0.52 28.62
CA ALA A 136 -9.59 -1.58 28.08
C ALA A 136 -10.43 -2.27 29.18
N ALA A 137 -9.85 -2.49 30.37
CA ALA A 137 -10.59 -3.01 31.52
C ALA A 137 -11.68 -2.03 32.01
N ALA A 138 -11.39 -0.72 32.05
CA ALA A 138 -12.37 0.31 32.40
C ALA A 138 -13.47 0.49 31.34
N ALA A 139 -13.16 0.30 30.05
CA ALA A 139 -14.14 0.33 28.97
C ALA A 139 -15.00 -0.95 28.95
N ALA A 140 -14.42 -2.12 29.21
CA ALA A 140 -15.13 -3.39 29.34
C ALA A 140 -16.05 -3.43 30.58
N ALA A 141 -15.65 -2.78 31.68
CA ALA A 141 -16.49 -2.62 32.87
C ALA A 141 -17.68 -1.64 32.62
N LYS A 142 -17.51 -0.67 31.71
CA LYS A 142 -18.59 0.25 31.31
C LYS A 142 -19.58 -0.36 30.32
N THR A 143 -19.18 -1.34 29.51
CA THR A 143 -20.10 -2.09 28.63
C THR A 143 -20.80 -3.25 29.32
N ALA A 144 -20.33 -3.69 30.49
CA ALA A 144 -20.96 -4.75 31.28
C ALA A 144 -21.97 -4.28 32.34
N SER A 145 -22.19 -2.96 32.51
CA SER A 145 -23.05 -2.41 33.57
C SER A 145 -24.22 -1.58 33.03
N THR A 146 -25.08 -2.20 32.23
CA THR A 146 -26.44 -1.69 31.96
C THR A 146 -27.49 -2.76 32.26
N SER A 147 -27.68 -3.07 33.55
CA SER A 147 -28.98 -3.53 34.04
C SER A 147 -29.23 -3.11 35.50
N ARG A 148 -30.22 -2.21 35.64
CA ARG A 148 -31.12 -1.93 36.78
C ARG A 148 -30.58 -1.92 38.23
N SER A 149 -30.77 -0.73 38.84
CA SER A 149 -31.58 -0.45 40.06
C SER A 149 -30.89 0.19 41.28
N LYS A 150 -31.61 1.20 41.78
CA LYS A 150 -31.49 2.05 42.97
C LYS A 150 -30.87 1.41 44.24
N SER A 151 -30.03 2.25 44.85
CA SER A 151 -29.99 2.63 46.28
C SER A 151 -28.81 2.15 47.14
N ARG A 152 -28.30 3.16 47.88
CA ARG A 152 -27.79 3.14 49.26
C ARG A 152 -26.26 3.13 49.43
N ALA A 153 -25.81 4.23 50.05
CA ALA A 153 -24.47 4.47 50.57
C ALA A 153 -24.07 3.48 51.68
N LEU A 154 -22.78 3.20 51.80
CA LEU A 154 -22.01 3.16 53.06
C LEU A 154 -20.52 2.88 52.78
N GLY A 155 -19.65 3.55 53.53
CA GLY A 155 -18.26 3.80 53.17
C GLY A 155 -17.30 2.62 53.28
N ARG A 156 -16.13 2.81 52.66
CA ARG A 156 -14.91 2.06 52.97
C ARG A 156 -13.68 2.96 52.78
N ARG A 157 -13.28 3.53 53.92
CA ARG A 157 -11.92 3.83 54.39
C ARG A 157 -10.88 4.14 53.30
N LEU A 158 -10.48 5.42 53.21
CA LEU A 158 -9.19 5.84 52.67
C LEU A 158 -8.08 4.97 53.32
N VAL A 159 -7.44 4.14 52.52
CA VAL A 159 -6.11 3.61 52.83
C VAL A 159 -5.15 4.49 52.04
N ILE A 160 -4.40 5.31 52.76
CA ILE A 160 -3.25 6.04 52.22
C ILE A 160 -2.20 4.97 51.87
N PRO A 161 -1.78 4.82 50.60
CA PRO A 161 -0.63 3.98 50.28
C PRO A 161 0.63 4.77 50.65
N THR A 162 1.33 4.25 51.65
CA THR A 162 2.73 4.59 51.93
C THR A 162 3.59 4.08 50.77
N GLU A 163 4.37 4.98 50.15
CA GLU A 163 5.64 4.75 49.42
C GLU A 163 5.60 3.67 48.30
N GLY A 164 5.51 4.01 47.01
CA GLY A 164 6.42 4.90 46.27
C GLY A 164 7.44 4.17 45.38
N THR A 165 7.42 2.83 45.27
CA THR A 165 8.40 2.08 44.46
C THR A 165 7.78 1.01 43.55
N ALA A 166 6.77 0.26 44.01
CA ALA A 166 6.16 -0.81 43.21
C ALA A 166 5.30 -0.30 42.05
N ASP A 167 4.58 0.81 42.24
CA ASP A 167 3.76 1.43 41.20
C ASP A 167 4.62 2.13 40.14
N ASP A 168 5.77 2.68 40.53
CA ASP A 168 6.71 3.34 39.61
C ASP A 168 7.49 2.31 38.77
N ASP A 169 7.94 1.20 39.38
CA ASP A 169 8.59 0.10 38.65
C ASP A 169 7.64 -0.60 37.66
N MET A 170 6.34 -0.70 38.01
CA MET A 170 5.31 -1.24 37.12
C MET A 170 5.02 -0.28 35.96
N GLN A 171 4.93 1.03 36.22
CA GLN A 171 4.74 2.05 35.18
C GLN A 171 5.94 2.14 34.24
N LEU A 172 7.17 1.99 34.74
CA LEU A 172 8.39 1.96 33.93
C LEU A 172 8.40 0.75 32.99
N LYS A 173 8.07 -0.45 33.49
CA LYS A 173 7.96 -1.66 32.65
C LYS A 173 6.87 -1.54 31.59
N GLU A 174 5.73 -0.94 31.92
CA GLU A 174 4.66 -0.69 30.94
C GLU A 174 5.08 0.34 29.88
N ALA A 175 5.82 1.37 30.27
CA ALA A 175 6.34 2.37 29.35
C ALA A 175 7.39 1.77 28.39
N GLU A 176 8.27 0.90 28.90
CA GLU A 176 9.24 0.15 28.10
C GLU A 176 8.54 -0.80 27.12
N GLN A 177 7.56 -1.58 27.60
CA GLN A 177 6.77 -2.47 26.74
C GLN A 177 6.04 -1.68 25.64
N THR A 178 5.40 -0.57 25.98
CA THR A 178 4.73 0.29 24.99
C THR A 178 5.73 0.81 23.95
N ARG A 179 6.93 1.21 24.39
CA ARG A 179 7.99 1.69 23.51
C ARG A 179 8.45 0.60 22.54
N GLU A 180 8.63 -0.63 23.01
CA GLU A 180 8.98 -1.78 22.19
C GLU A 180 7.90 -2.12 21.17
N GLU A 181 6.63 -2.08 21.57
CA GLU A 181 5.48 -2.28 20.67
C GLU A 181 5.42 -1.20 19.58
N VAL A 182 5.66 0.06 19.92
CA VAL A 182 5.76 1.17 18.95
C VAL A 182 6.89 0.92 17.96
N HIS A 183 8.07 0.55 18.46
CA HIS A 183 9.22 0.27 17.59
C HIS A 183 8.99 -0.94 16.68
N ALA A 184 8.33 -1.99 17.16
CA ALA A 184 7.97 -3.16 16.37
C ALA A 184 6.95 -2.79 15.27
N PHE A 185 5.94 -1.99 15.61
CA PHE A 185 4.95 -1.49 14.66
C PHE A 185 5.58 -0.63 13.55
N GLU A 186 6.38 0.37 13.91
CA GLU A 186 7.05 1.25 12.94
C GLU A 186 8.02 0.47 12.04
N ARG A 187 8.70 -0.54 12.60
CA ARG A 187 9.55 -1.45 11.83
C ARG A 187 8.73 -2.20 10.78
N GLU A 188 7.63 -2.84 11.17
CA GLU A 188 6.77 -3.59 10.23
C GLU A 188 6.10 -2.69 9.17
N LYS A 189 5.71 -1.47 9.55
CA LYS A 189 5.23 -0.44 8.61
C LYS A 189 6.31 -0.08 7.60
N LEU A 190 7.55 0.14 8.04
CA LEU A 190 8.67 0.44 7.16
C LEU A 190 8.97 -0.71 6.20
N LYS A 191 8.90 -1.96 6.67
CA LYS A 191 9.03 -3.17 5.84
C LYS A 191 8.01 -3.20 4.71
N MET A 192 6.73 -3.00 5.06
CA MET A 192 5.63 -2.95 4.10
C MET A 192 5.87 -1.86 3.04
N GLN A 193 6.26 -0.66 3.47
CA GLN A 193 6.59 0.43 2.54
C GLN A 193 7.77 0.05 1.64
N ALA A 194 8.87 -0.47 2.18
CA ALA A 194 10.04 -0.87 1.41
C ALA A 194 9.70 -1.90 0.33
N LEU A 195 8.82 -2.86 0.63
CA LEU A 195 8.31 -3.84 -0.33
C LEU A 195 7.50 -3.17 -1.45
N LEU A 196 6.59 -2.24 -1.14
CA LEU A 196 5.82 -1.51 -2.16
C LEU A 196 6.74 -0.65 -3.05
N TYR A 197 7.64 0.12 -2.46
CA TYR A 197 8.60 0.98 -3.17
C TYR A 197 9.64 0.18 -3.99
N SER A 198 9.72 -1.12 -3.78
CA SER A 198 10.62 -2.01 -4.53
C SER A 198 9.88 -2.96 -5.46
N SER A 199 8.54 -2.93 -5.51
CA SER A 199 7.75 -3.89 -6.30
C SER A 199 6.70 -3.27 -7.22
N CYS A 200 6.49 -1.95 -7.14
CA CYS A 200 5.54 -1.20 -7.97
C CYS A 200 6.22 -0.45 -9.13
N HIS A 201 5.45 -0.22 -10.20
CA HIS A 201 5.84 0.66 -11.31
C HIS A 201 5.38 2.11 -11.06
N VAL A 202 4.19 2.26 -10.50
CA VAL A 202 3.64 3.53 -9.99
C VAL A 202 3.25 3.31 -8.54
N LEU A 203 3.48 4.30 -7.70
CA LEU A 203 3.01 4.29 -6.32
C LEU A 203 2.25 5.59 -6.03
N ILE A 204 0.98 5.46 -5.67
CA ILE A 204 0.12 6.56 -5.28
C ILE A 204 0.12 6.60 -3.74
N VAL A 205 0.61 7.71 -3.19
CA VAL A 205 0.73 7.91 -1.74
C VAL A 205 -0.35 8.89 -1.30
N LEU A 206 -1.40 8.40 -0.66
CA LEU A 206 -2.41 9.23 -0.04
C LEU A 206 -1.85 9.82 1.25
N ASN A 207 -1.64 11.14 1.23
CA ASN A 207 -1.29 11.90 2.41
C ASN A 207 -2.54 12.49 3.04
N GLU A 208 -3.10 11.86 4.07
CA GLU A 208 -4.34 12.33 4.70
C GLU A 208 -4.22 13.73 5.34
N SER A 209 -3.00 14.15 5.66
CA SER A 209 -2.73 15.52 6.11
C SER A 209 -2.73 16.48 4.94
N ALA A 210 -3.45 17.60 5.05
CA ALA A 210 -3.39 18.68 4.05
C ALA A 210 -1.99 19.31 3.95
N ARG A 211 -1.11 19.09 4.94
CA ARG A 211 0.23 19.66 4.99
C ARG A 211 1.29 18.59 4.75
N LEU A 212 2.19 18.85 3.81
CA LEU A 212 3.44 18.12 3.65
C LEU A 212 4.51 18.81 4.50
N THR A 213 5.05 18.09 5.49
CA THR A 213 6.07 18.56 6.43
C THR A 213 7.43 17.94 6.12
N THR A 214 8.48 18.36 6.83
CA THR A 214 9.84 17.81 6.71
C THR A 214 9.95 16.36 7.17
N ASN A 215 8.93 15.79 7.82
CA ASN A 215 8.91 14.39 8.25
C ASN A 215 9.07 13.42 7.08
N VAL A 216 8.58 13.79 5.90
CA VAL A 216 8.77 13.00 4.67
C VAL A 216 10.26 12.71 4.41
N LEU A 217 11.17 13.61 4.78
CA LEU A 217 12.62 13.37 4.62
C LEU A 217 13.16 12.32 5.58
N LYS A 218 12.61 12.21 6.80
CA LYS A 218 12.97 11.16 7.75
C LYS A 218 12.50 9.81 7.23
N GLU A 219 11.26 9.75 6.76
CA GLU A 219 10.66 8.56 6.17
C GLU A 219 11.45 8.09 4.94
N VAL A 220 11.78 8.99 4.00
CA VAL A 220 12.56 8.61 2.81
C VAL A 220 13.96 8.11 3.18
N ARG A 221 14.62 8.70 4.19
CA ARG A 221 15.94 8.21 4.65
C ARG A 221 15.85 6.82 5.26
N ALA A 222 14.86 6.58 6.13
CA ALA A 222 14.61 5.25 6.70
C ALA A 222 14.32 4.23 5.60
N LEU A 223 13.48 4.60 4.64
CA LEU A 223 13.13 3.77 3.49
C LEU A 223 14.33 3.50 2.57
N THR A 224 15.27 4.42 2.45
CA THR A 224 16.51 4.23 1.70
C THR A 224 17.40 3.17 2.34
N ALA A 225 17.54 3.23 3.67
CA ALA A 225 18.28 2.22 4.43
C ALA A 225 17.63 0.85 4.25
N GLU A 226 16.31 0.78 4.39
CA GLU A 226 15.56 -0.47 4.30
C GLU A 226 15.57 -1.06 2.88
N LYS A 227 15.39 -0.23 1.85
CA LYS A 227 15.50 -0.67 0.45
C LYS A 227 16.90 -1.20 0.11
N SER A 228 17.95 -0.60 0.68
CA SER A 228 19.32 -1.09 0.48
C SER A 228 19.52 -2.51 1.02
N LEU A 229 18.79 -2.86 2.08
CA LEU A 229 18.78 -4.21 2.63
C LEU A 229 18.04 -5.17 1.69
N LEU A 230 16.86 -4.79 1.20
CA LEU A 230 16.11 -5.60 0.21
C LEU A 230 16.94 -5.87 -1.05
N LEU A 231 17.66 -4.87 -1.55
CA LEU A 231 18.53 -5.01 -2.72
C LEU A 231 19.65 -6.03 -2.51
N SER A 232 20.17 -6.19 -1.28
CA SER A 232 21.19 -7.18 -0.97
C SER A 232 20.71 -8.63 -1.12
N LEU A 233 19.38 -8.85 -1.05
CA LEU A 233 18.73 -10.15 -1.21
C LEU A 233 18.47 -10.49 -2.69
N VAL A 234 18.51 -9.49 -3.56
CA VAL A 234 18.27 -9.67 -4.99
C VAL A 234 19.59 -10.10 -5.66
N PRO A 235 19.63 -11.22 -6.41
CA PRO A 235 20.85 -11.69 -7.06
C PRO A 235 21.43 -10.65 -8.01
N THR A 236 22.49 -9.95 -7.64
CA THR A 236 23.10 -8.90 -8.48
C THR A 236 23.79 -9.52 -9.70
N THR A 237 23.65 -8.90 -10.87
CA THR A 237 24.23 -9.36 -12.15
C THR A 237 25.76 -9.18 -12.24
N ALA A 238 26.43 -8.89 -11.13
CA ALA A 238 27.84 -8.55 -11.08
C ALA A 238 28.61 -9.55 -10.21
N LYS A 239 28.84 -10.75 -10.76
CA LYS A 239 30.02 -11.63 -10.57
C LYS A 239 29.72 -12.99 -11.21
N GLN A 240 29.98 -13.11 -12.52
CA GLN A 240 30.30 -14.42 -13.07
C GLN A 240 31.67 -14.82 -12.50
N SER A 241 31.66 -15.67 -11.47
CA SER A 241 32.79 -16.53 -11.19
C SER A 241 32.93 -17.49 -12.37
N LYS A 242 34.09 -17.45 -13.06
CA LYS A 242 34.44 -18.43 -14.08
C LYS A 242 34.55 -19.82 -13.44
N ARG A 243 33.45 -20.59 -13.37
CA ARG A 243 33.53 -22.07 -13.44
C ARG A 243 32.18 -22.75 -13.67
N SER A 244 32.26 -23.78 -14.51
CA SER A 244 31.31 -24.86 -14.78
C SER A 244 30.22 -24.60 -15.85
N SER A 245 30.59 -25.06 -17.04
CA SER A 245 29.77 -25.74 -18.03
C SER A 245 28.78 -26.74 -17.41
N GLY A 246 27.56 -26.82 -17.95
CA GLY A 246 26.64 -27.94 -17.71
C GLY A 246 25.15 -27.60 -17.89
N HIS A 247 24.48 -28.34 -18.76
CA HIS A 247 23.13 -28.14 -19.29
C HIS A 247 21.95 -28.02 -18.31
N SER A 248 21.02 -27.10 -18.60
CA SER A 248 19.57 -27.37 -18.73
C SER A 248 18.84 -26.11 -19.23
N LYS A 249 18.20 -26.20 -20.40
CA LYS A 249 17.34 -25.15 -20.95
C LYS A 249 15.99 -25.17 -20.21
N GLY A 250 15.88 -24.40 -19.14
CA GLY A 250 14.60 -23.87 -18.65
C GLY A 250 14.50 -22.38 -19.01
N PRO A 251 13.31 -21.76 -19.02
CA PRO A 251 13.17 -20.31 -19.21
C PRO A 251 13.64 -19.63 -17.92
N SER A 252 14.95 -19.57 -17.71
CA SER A 252 15.56 -18.80 -16.64
C SER A 252 15.49 -17.33 -17.06
N CYS A 253 14.70 -16.55 -16.32
CA CYS A 253 14.70 -15.10 -16.40
C CYS A 253 16.16 -14.63 -16.39
N GLY A 254 16.55 -13.95 -17.48
CA GLY A 254 17.90 -13.46 -17.67
C GLY A 254 18.34 -12.48 -16.58
N PRO A 255 19.60 -12.02 -16.64
CA PRO A 255 20.20 -11.11 -15.66
C PRO A 255 19.32 -9.86 -15.44
N GLY A 256 18.71 -9.79 -14.24
CA GLY A 256 18.06 -8.64 -13.61
C GLY A 256 17.02 -7.88 -14.43
N ASN A 257 15.75 -8.29 -14.39
CA ASN A 257 14.65 -7.51 -14.95
C ASN A 257 14.38 -6.24 -14.11
N ALA A 258 14.43 -5.05 -14.72
CA ALA A 258 14.23 -3.76 -14.05
C ALA A 258 12.81 -3.55 -13.50
N PHE A 259 11.84 -4.32 -13.98
CA PHE A 259 10.45 -4.31 -13.54
C PHE A 259 10.14 -5.43 -12.52
N ALA A 260 11.13 -6.22 -12.13
CA ALA A 260 10.94 -7.25 -11.11
C ALA A 260 10.92 -6.66 -9.69
N PRO A 261 10.12 -7.27 -8.79
CA PRO A 261 10.20 -7.00 -7.35
C PRO A 261 11.64 -7.04 -6.82
N GLY A 262 11.97 -6.05 -5.99
CA GLY A 262 13.29 -5.81 -5.43
C GLY A 262 14.16 -4.88 -6.27
N ARG A 263 13.90 -4.70 -7.58
CA ARG A 263 14.72 -3.89 -8.48
C ARG A 263 14.02 -2.65 -9.01
N CYS A 264 12.70 -2.70 -9.10
CA CYS A 264 11.96 -1.61 -9.71
C CYS A 264 12.03 -0.33 -8.87
N VAL A 265 11.95 0.80 -9.57
CA VAL A 265 11.96 2.14 -8.97
C VAL A 265 10.67 2.82 -9.42
N PRO A 266 9.65 2.91 -8.55
CA PRO A 266 8.35 3.42 -8.94
C PRO A 266 8.39 4.91 -9.26
N LEU A 267 7.49 5.34 -10.13
CA LEU A 267 7.09 6.74 -10.23
C LEU A 267 6.07 7.03 -9.12
N VAL A 268 6.36 8.00 -8.26
CA VAL A 268 5.51 8.33 -7.10
C VAL A 268 4.67 9.58 -7.36
N VAL A 269 3.39 9.49 -7.00
CA VAL A 269 2.44 10.60 -6.99
C VAL A 269 1.84 10.71 -5.60
N TYR A 270 1.91 11.89 -5.00
CA TYR A 270 1.29 12.20 -3.71
C TYR A 270 -0.12 12.73 -3.94
N VAL A 271 -1.09 12.20 -3.21
CA VAL A 271 -2.46 12.66 -3.23
C VAL A 271 -2.75 13.37 -1.92
N VAL A 272 -3.15 14.63 -1.99
CA VAL A 272 -3.36 15.49 -0.82
C VAL A 272 -4.81 15.96 -0.80
N PRO A 273 -5.57 15.72 0.28
CA PRO A 273 -6.91 16.28 0.42
C PRO A 273 -6.79 17.80 0.61
N ALA A 274 -7.53 18.55 -0.22
CA ALA A 274 -7.70 19.98 -0.05
C ALA A 274 -8.49 20.29 1.23
N PRO A 275 -8.10 21.32 1.99
CA PRO A 275 -8.97 21.93 2.98
C PRO A 275 -10.28 22.43 2.35
N ASP A 276 -11.38 22.38 3.11
CA ASP A 276 -12.71 22.72 2.61
C ASP A 276 -12.79 24.18 2.13
N GLU A 277 -11.98 25.08 2.68
CA GLU A 277 -11.88 26.49 2.26
C GLU A 277 -11.31 26.62 0.84
N ILE A 278 -10.32 25.79 0.49
CA ILE A 278 -9.68 25.78 -0.83
C ILE A 278 -10.62 25.19 -1.89
N VAL A 279 -11.38 24.16 -1.52
CA VAL A 279 -12.40 23.58 -2.39
C VAL A 279 -13.52 24.59 -2.64
N SER A 280 -14.03 25.22 -1.59
CA SER A 280 -15.10 26.23 -1.68
C SER A 280 -14.68 27.42 -2.53
N ALA A 281 -13.47 27.96 -2.32
CA ALA A 281 -12.91 29.06 -3.11
C ALA A 281 -12.74 28.70 -4.60
N SER A 282 -12.50 27.42 -4.91
CA SER A 282 -12.37 26.95 -6.29
C SER A 282 -13.72 26.85 -6.98
N ILE A 283 -14.76 26.41 -6.26
CA ILE A 283 -16.13 26.33 -6.78
C ILE A 283 -16.69 27.75 -7.02
N THR A 284 -16.46 28.70 -6.10
CA THR A 284 -16.91 30.09 -6.28
C THR A 284 -16.19 30.79 -7.43
N ALA A 285 -14.91 30.49 -7.66
CA ALA A 285 -14.13 31.08 -8.75
C ALA A 285 -14.47 30.52 -10.14
N GLN A 286 -15.06 29.31 -10.24
CA GLN A 286 -15.51 28.76 -11.53
C GLN A 286 -16.66 29.58 -12.17
N GLY A 287 -17.40 30.35 -11.37
CA GLY A 287 -18.43 31.27 -11.86
C GLY A 287 -17.93 32.66 -12.27
N SER A 288 -16.67 33.01 -11.99
CA SER A 288 -16.14 34.37 -12.16
C SER A 288 -14.83 34.39 -12.98
N GLY A 289 -14.95 34.29 -14.31
CA GLY A 289 -13.87 34.62 -15.26
C GLY A 289 -12.61 33.72 -15.23
N PRO A 290 -11.53 34.11 -15.93
CA PRO A 290 -10.36 33.26 -16.21
C PRO A 290 -9.36 33.17 -15.03
N SER A 291 -9.85 33.21 -13.78
CA SER A 291 -9.00 33.07 -12.61
C SER A 291 -8.55 31.62 -12.45
N ARG A 292 -7.24 31.39 -12.22
CA ARG A 292 -6.71 30.04 -11.97
C ARG A 292 -7.34 29.49 -10.69
N SER A 293 -8.03 28.36 -10.78
CA SER A 293 -8.64 27.66 -9.64
C SER A 293 -7.68 27.53 -8.45
N ALA A 294 -8.16 27.80 -7.24
CA ALA A 294 -7.37 27.77 -6.01
C ALA A 294 -6.75 26.38 -5.75
N THR A 295 -7.44 25.29 -6.14
CA THR A 295 -6.90 23.92 -6.07
C THR A 295 -5.68 23.71 -6.97
N VAL A 296 -5.59 24.40 -8.11
CA VAL A 296 -4.42 24.35 -9.01
C VAL A 296 -3.21 25.04 -8.38
N SER A 297 -3.42 26.24 -7.82
CA SER A 297 -2.36 26.98 -7.12
C SER A 297 -1.87 26.21 -5.90
N TYR A 298 -2.79 25.62 -5.14
CA TYR A 298 -2.48 24.77 -3.99
C TYR A 298 -1.66 23.54 -4.40
N CYS A 299 -2.03 22.88 -5.50
CA CYS A 299 -1.29 21.75 -6.07
C CYS A 299 0.15 22.16 -6.44
N LYS A 300 0.33 23.27 -7.17
CA LYS A 300 1.66 23.75 -7.58
C LYS A 300 2.53 24.14 -6.39
N ALA A 301 1.95 24.71 -5.33
CA ALA A 301 2.67 25.01 -4.10
C ALA A 301 3.22 23.74 -3.43
N HIS A 302 2.43 22.66 -3.38
CA HIS A 302 2.88 21.37 -2.84
C HIS A 302 3.91 20.67 -3.74
N GLU A 303 3.79 20.74 -5.06
CA GLU A 303 4.79 20.22 -5.99
C GLU A 303 6.15 20.91 -5.80
N ALA A 304 6.15 22.25 -5.72
CA ALA A 304 7.36 23.04 -5.49
C ALA A 304 7.98 22.71 -4.12
N ARG A 305 7.14 22.55 -3.08
CA ARG A 305 7.57 22.16 -1.73
C ARG A 305 8.23 20.79 -1.73
N LEU A 306 7.59 19.75 -2.28
CA LEU A 306 8.18 18.40 -2.33
C LEU A 306 9.47 18.37 -3.13
N THR A 307 9.50 19.04 -4.28
CA THR A 307 10.70 19.09 -5.12
C THR A 307 11.86 19.76 -4.37
N ASN A 308 11.59 20.82 -3.60
CA ASN A 308 12.59 21.49 -2.78
C ASN A 308 13.05 20.63 -1.60
N LEU A 309 12.12 19.97 -0.91
CA LEU A 309 12.44 19.04 0.18
C LEU A 309 13.33 17.90 -0.32
N PHE A 310 12.96 17.21 -1.42
CA PHE A 310 13.75 16.08 -1.90
C PHE A 310 15.10 16.48 -2.51
N ARG A 311 15.27 17.72 -2.95
CA ARG A 311 16.59 18.24 -3.38
C ARG A 311 17.61 18.25 -2.23
N SER A 312 17.15 18.34 -0.97
CA SER A 312 18.05 18.29 0.19
C SER A 312 18.49 16.87 0.57
N LEU A 313 18.01 15.83 -0.12
CA LEU A 313 18.47 14.46 0.08
C LEU A 313 19.76 14.20 -0.72
N ARG A 314 20.52 13.16 -0.33
CA ARG A 314 21.73 12.77 -1.06
C ARG A 314 21.41 12.51 -2.53
N GLY A 315 22.22 13.06 -3.44
CA GLY A 315 22.11 12.82 -4.87
C GLY A 315 22.12 11.32 -5.16
N SER A 316 21.04 10.79 -5.74
CA SER A 316 20.68 9.37 -5.97
C SER A 316 19.59 8.77 -5.07
N THR A 317 19.10 9.47 -4.04
CA THR A 317 18.01 8.94 -3.20
C THR A 317 16.67 8.93 -3.95
N VAL A 318 16.33 10.07 -4.56
CA VAL A 318 15.11 10.28 -5.34
C VAL A 318 15.49 10.75 -6.74
N GLY A 319 14.90 10.15 -7.77
CA GLY A 319 15.00 10.66 -9.14
C GLY A 319 14.02 11.79 -9.38
N SER A 320 14.43 12.87 -10.05
CA SER A 320 13.55 13.95 -10.49
C SER A 320 13.64 14.09 -12.00
N PHE A 321 12.57 13.74 -12.71
CA PHE A 321 12.50 13.79 -14.17
C PHE A 321 11.06 13.64 -14.65
N ARG A 322 10.78 14.02 -15.90
CA ARG A 322 9.44 13.90 -16.46
C ARG A 322 9.06 12.43 -16.62
N MET A 323 7.77 12.14 -16.52
CA MET A 323 7.20 10.79 -16.66
C MET A 323 7.83 9.93 -17.78
N ARG A 324 8.06 10.49 -18.97
CA ARG A 324 8.62 9.76 -20.12
C ARG A 324 10.06 9.30 -19.89
N ASP A 325 10.85 10.08 -19.18
CA ASP A 325 12.27 9.80 -18.94
C ASP A 325 12.46 8.69 -17.88
N ALA A 326 11.40 8.38 -17.12
CA ALA A 326 11.39 7.32 -16.11
C ALA A 326 11.73 5.95 -16.68
N LEU A 327 11.31 5.70 -17.92
CA LEU A 327 11.49 4.42 -18.59
C LEU A 327 12.78 4.37 -19.42
N SER A 328 13.63 5.40 -19.37
CA SER A 328 14.93 5.35 -20.03
C SER A 328 15.83 4.27 -19.42
N VAL A 329 16.65 3.62 -20.24
CA VAL A 329 17.60 2.58 -19.81
C VAL A 329 18.51 3.08 -18.68
N ALA A 330 18.92 4.36 -18.72
CA ALA A 330 19.74 5.01 -17.70
C ALA A 330 19.03 5.20 -16.35
N ASN A 331 17.69 5.24 -16.32
CA ASN A 331 16.91 5.37 -15.09
C ASN A 331 16.40 4.03 -14.57
N LEU A 332 16.11 3.08 -15.45
CA LEU A 332 15.74 1.70 -15.08
C LEU A 332 16.88 0.93 -14.40
N SER A 333 18.15 1.28 -14.69
CA SER A 333 19.32 0.66 -14.05
C SER A 333 19.63 1.18 -12.64
N LYS A 334 18.92 2.21 -12.16
CA LYS A 334 19.20 2.87 -10.88
C LYS A 334 18.38 2.28 -9.73
N GLU A 335 18.42 0.95 -9.57
CA GLU A 335 17.66 0.18 -8.56
C GLU A 335 17.88 0.63 -7.11
N ARG A 336 19.01 1.32 -6.82
CA ARG A 336 19.31 1.93 -5.51
C ARG A 336 18.44 3.14 -5.15
N ARG A 337 17.80 3.79 -6.14
CA ARG A 337 16.86 4.89 -5.88
C ARG A 337 15.64 4.37 -5.17
N VAL A 338 15.12 5.13 -4.21
CA VAL A 338 13.87 4.76 -3.53
C VAL A 338 12.70 4.85 -4.51
N PHE A 339 12.59 6.00 -5.18
CA PHE A 339 11.57 6.27 -6.19
C PHE A 339 12.00 7.39 -7.13
N ASN A 340 11.17 7.59 -8.15
CA ASN A 340 11.27 8.67 -9.10
C ASN A 340 10.05 9.59 -8.98
N LEU A 341 10.23 10.86 -9.29
CA LEU A 341 9.23 11.90 -9.11
C LEU A 341 9.20 12.80 -10.34
N ASP A 342 7.99 13.07 -10.84
CA ASP A 342 7.76 14.06 -11.89
C ASP A 342 7.57 15.44 -11.25
N PRO A 343 8.54 16.38 -11.36
CA PRO A 343 8.47 17.65 -10.65
C PRO A 343 7.26 18.51 -11.05
N THR A 344 6.61 18.20 -12.17
CA THR A 344 5.45 18.95 -12.68
C THR A 344 4.09 18.33 -12.35
N HIS A 345 4.08 17.09 -11.85
CA HIS A 345 2.88 16.28 -11.63
C HIS A 345 3.02 15.32 -10.42
N CYS A 346 3.90 15.64 -9.48
CA CYS A 346 4.17 14.78 -8.31
C CYS A 346 3.11 14.88 -7.22
N VAL A 347 2.20 15.85 -7.30
CA VAL A 347 1.11 16.05 -6.37
C VAL A 347 -0.19 16.13 -7.14
N VAL A 348 -1.23 15.52 -6.58
CA VAL A 348 -2.62 15.73 -6.99
C VAL A 348 -3.41 16.15 -5.76
N VAL A 349 -4.16 17.23 -5.90
CA VAL A 349 -5.05 17.73 -4.86
C VAL A 349 -6.46 17.24 -5.16
N VAL A 350 -7.10 16.60 -4.18
CA VAL A 350 -8.47 16.05 -4.30
C VAL A 350 -9.37 16.58 -3.20
N SER A 351 -10.70 16.51 -3.34
CA SER A 351 -11.60 16.85 -2.23
C SER A 351 -11.36 15.89 -1.05
N ARG A 352 -11.57 16.37 0.18
CA ARG A 352 -11.50 15.51 1.37
C ARG A 352 -12.42 14.30 1.22
N ARG A 353 -13.64 14.49 0.72
CA ARG A 353 -14.61 13.42 0.45
C ARG A 353 -14.07 12.36 -0.52
N THR A 354 -13.37 12.78 -1.58
CA THR A 354 -12.73 11.85 -2.52
C THR A 354 -11.61 11.03 -1.85
N ALA A 355 -10.91 11.63 -0.89
CA ALA A 355 -9.81 11.00 -0.16
C ALA A 355 -10.27 10.16 1.05
N THR A 356 -11.51 10.32 1.51
CA THR A 356 -12.03 9.67 2.73
C THR A 356 -13.16 8.69 2.42
N ALA A 357 -13.53 7.91 3.43
CA ALA A 357 -14.70 7.06 3.40
C ALA A 357 -16.04 7.83 3.29
N ASP A 358 -16.02 9.15 3.53
CA ASP A 358 -17.21 10.01 3.49
C ASP A 358 -17.74 10.20 2.05
N GLY A 359 -16.88 9.96 1.04
CA GLY A 359 -17.28 9.96 -0.37
C GLY A 359 -17.92 8.65 -0.85
N ARG A 360 -18.12 7.66 0.04
CA ARG A 360 -18.77 6.39 -0.31
C ARG A 360 -20.27 6.58 -0.52
N ALA A 361 -20.85 5.78 -1.41
CA ALA A 361 -22.28 5.82 -1.67
C ALA A 361 -23.08 5.48 -0.40
N GLU A 362 -22.56 4.57 0.42
CA GLU A 362 -23.16 4.18 1.70
C GLU A 362 -23.14 5.33 2.71
N ALA A 363 -22.03 6.06 2.83
CA ALA A 363 -21.91 7.21 3.74
C ALA A 363 -22.76 8.40 3.24
N GLN A 364 -22.92 8.56 1.93
CA GLN A 364 -23.83 9.54 1.34
C GLN A 364 -25.29 9.20 1.63
N LEU A 365 -25.65 7.92 1.54
CA LEU A 365 -26.99 7.46 1.89
C LEU A 365 -27.26 7.64 3.39
N GLU A 366 -26.30 7.29 4.26
CA GLU A 366 -26.40 7.52 5.70
C GLU A 366 -26.57 9.01 6.02
N SER A 367 -25.76 9.87 5.40
CA SER A 367 -25.90 11.32 5.55
C SER A 367 -27.25 11.86 5.05
N LEU A 368 -27.80 11.28 3.99
CA LEU A 368 -29.15 11.61 3.50
C LEU A 368 -30.23 11.17 4.49
N LEU A 369 -30.11 9.96 5.05
CA LEU A 369 -31.05 9.41 6.03
C LEU A 369 -31.00 10.19 7.35
N ASP A 370 -29.81 10.56 7.83
CA ASP A 370 -29.64 11.43 8.99
C ASP A 370 -30.28 12.81 8.77
N ALA A 371 -30.16 13.35 7.56
CA ALA A 371 -30.81 14.61 7.19
C ALA A 371 -32.35 14.47 7.18
N LEU A 372 -32.88 13.33 6.73
CA LEU A 372 -34.30 13.01 6.78
C LEU A 372 -34.80 12.90 8.24
N ASP A 373 -34.02 12.26 9.11
CA ASP A 373 -34.36 12.08 10.53
C ASP A 373 -34.25 13.39 11.34
N SER A 374 -33.45 14.36 10.87
CA SER A 374 -33.29 15.68 11.51
C SER A 374 -34.50 16.61 11.39
N GLY A 375 -35.63 16.13 10.84
CA GLY A 375 -36.91 16.85 10.83
C GLY A 375 -37.07 17.85 9.68
N ILE A 376 -36.28 17.71 8.61
CA ILE A 376 -36.47 18.49 7.39
C ILE A 376 -37.73 17.97 6.68
N SER A 377 -38.71 18.84 6.43
CA SER A 377 -39.90 18.48 5.65
C SER A 377 -39.49 17.90 4.29
N ALA A 378 -40.12 16.80 3.87
CA ALA A 378 -39.88 16.18 2.56
C ALA A 378 -40.03 17.20 1.40
N ASP A 379 -40.92 18.19 1.56
CA ASP A 379 -41.12 19.28 0.59
C ASP A 379 -39.97 20.30 0.58
N ASP A 380 -39.32 20.54 1.72
CA ASP A 380 -38.13 21.41 1.79
C ASP A 380 -36.88 20.69 1.26
N MET A 381 -36.83 19.36 1.35
CA MET A 381 -35.78 18.55 0.73
C MET A 381 -35.91 18.47 -0.79
N LEU A 382 -37.12 18.27 -1.31
CA LEU A 382 -37.39 18.27 -2.76
C LEU A 382 -37.17 19.64 -3.40
N LYS A 383 -37.35 20.74 -2.64
CA LYS A 383 -36.98 22.09 -3.06
C LYS A 383 -35.48 22.36 -2.98
N ASN A 384 -34.78 21.72 -2.04
CA ASN A 384 -33.32 21.74 -1.96
C ASN A 384 -32.70 20.79 -3.00
N ASN A 385 -32.69 21.23 -4.26
CA ASN A 385 -32.00 20.55 -5.36
C ASN A 385 -30.51 20.23 -5.07
N LEU A 386 -29.91 20.85 -4.05
CA LEU A 386 -28.55 20.60 -3.56
C LEU A 386 -28.38 19.23 -2.87
N LEU A 387 -29.43 18.65 -2.30
CA LEU A 387 -29.39 17.33 -1.63
C LEU A 387 -29.54 16.17 -2.63
N LEU A 388 -30.22 16.42 -3.76
CA LEU A 388 -30.44 15.46 -4.85
C LEU A 388 -29.42 15.60 -5.99
N GLN A 389 -28.70 16.73 -6.06
CA GLN A 389 -27.55 16.83 -6.94
C GLN A 389 -26.42 15.96 -6.40
N PRO A 390 -25.72 15.20 -7.27
CA PRO A 390 -24.46 14.61 -6.88
C PRO A 390 -23.61 15.73 -6.26
N PRO A 391 -23.09 15.58 -5.03
CA PRO A 391 -22.31 16.64 -4.42
C PRO A 391 -21.22 17.04 -5.41
N ALA A 392 -21.08 18.35 -5.62
CA ALA A 392 -20.06 18.91 -6.52
C ALA A 392 -18.67 18.68 -5.91
N ASP A 393 -18.25 17.42 -5.86
CA ASP A 393 -16.85 17.07 -5.67
C ASP A 393 -16.09 17.75 -6.80
N ASP A 394 -15.08 18.56 -6.45
CA ASP A 394 -14.07 19.00 -7.40
C ASP A 394 -13.30 17.76 -7.89
N ASN A 395 -13.94 16.99 -8.77
CA ASN A 395 -13.47 15.75 -9.36
C ASN A 395 -12.28 16.02 -10.30
N MET A 396 -11.91 17.29 -10.52
CA MET A 396 -10.78 17.67 -11.37
C MET A 396 -9.47 17.06 -10.88
N GLY A 397 -9.25 17.04 -9.57
CA GLY A 397 -8.09 16.39 -8.96
C GLY A 397 -8.03 14.90 -9.31
N TYR A 398 -9.12 14.21 -9.03
CA TYR A 398 -9.23 12.77 -9.26
C TYR A 398 -9.14 12.40 -10.75
N GLN A 399 -9.80 13.15 -11.63
CA GLN A 399 -9.69 12.98 -13.07
C GLN A 399 -8.25 13.17 -13.56
N ARG A 400 -7.53 14.17 -13.04
CA ARG A 400 -6.10 14.37 -13.36
C ARG A 400 -5.24 13.21 -12.89
N LEU A 401 -5.49 12.65 -11.71
CA LEU A 401 -4.81 11.44 -11.23
C LEU A 401 -5.03 10.28 -12.20
N ASN A 402 -6.27 10.03 -12.60
CA ASN A 402 -6.60 8.95 -13.53
C ASN A 402 -5.96 9.18 -14.90
N GLN A 403 -6.03 10.38 -15.45
CA GLN A 403 -5.37 10.71 -16.72
C GLN A 403 -3.86 10.51 -16.63
N TYR A 404 -3.23 10.91 -15.52
CA TYR A 404 -1.81 10.71 -15.29
C TYR A 404 -1.46 9.23 -15.19
N LEU A 405 -2.20 8.46 -14.40
CA LEU A 405 -2.01 7.02 -14.26
C LEU A 405 -2.16 6.31 -15.61
N GLN A 406 -3.25 6.55 -16.34
CA GLN A 406 -3.49 5.94 -17.65
C GLN A 406 -2.40 6.31 -18.67
N LYS A 407 -1.92 7.56 -18.67
CA LYS A 407 -0.80 7.98 -19.52
C LYS A 407 0.48 7.20 -19.21
N TYR A 408 0.78 6.96 -17.94
CA TYR A 408 1.96 6.17 -17.58
C TYR A 408 1.80 4.69 -17.87
N LEU A 409 0.62 4.12 -17.61
CA LEU A 409 0.31 2.73 -17.98
C LEU A 409 0.46 2.51 -19.49
N HIS A 410 -0.05 3.44 -20.29
CA HIS A 410 0.16 3.42 -21.74
C HIS A 410 1.65 3.43 -22.10
N LEU A 411 2.45 4.29 -21.46
CA LEU A 411 3.90 4.30 -21.68
C LEU A 411 4.57 2.98 -21.30
N LEU A 412 4.18 2.34 -20.19
CA LEU A 412 4.70 1.04 -19.78
C LEU A 412 4.39 -0.06 -20.79
N PHE A 413 3.15 -0.11 -21.30
CA PHE A 413 2.75 -1.13 -22.29
C PHE A 413 3.29 -0.85 -23.69
N SER A 414 3.48 0.41 -24.07
CA SER A 414 4.13 0.80 -25.33
C SER A 414 5.66 0.77 -25.26
N PHE A 415 6.23 0.58 -24.07
CA PHE A 415 7.67 0.56 -23.90
C PHE A 415 8.26 -0.67 -24.59
N SER A 416 8.88 -0.43 -25.73
CA SER A 416 9.70 -1.41 -26.43
C SER A 416 11.15 -0.95 -26.37
N PRO A 417 12.07 -1.75 -25.80
CA PRO A 417 13.49 -1.41 -25.76
C PRO A 417 14.05 -1.48 -27.20
N HIS A 418 13.88 -0.41 -27.98
CA HIS A 418 14.46 -0.32 -29.31
C HIS A 418 15.97 -0.15 -29.18
N GLY A 419 16.73 -1.11 -29.73
CA GLY A 419 18.15 -0.90 -30.05
C GLY A 419 19.17 -1.92 -29.55
N SER A 420 18.80 -3.03 -28.92
CA SER A 420 19.80 -4.07 -28.59
C SER A 420 19.25 -5.47 -28.80
N LYS A 421 19.88 -6.19 -29.75
CA LYS A 421 19.67 -7.62 -30.02
C LYS A 421 19.87 -8.52 -28.78
N ASP A 422 20.46 -7.97 -27.71
CA ASP A 422 20.79 -8.66 -26.44
C ASP A 422 19.87 -8.27 -25.26
N SER A 423 18.88 -7.40 -25.47
CA SER A 423 18.01 -6.86 -24.41
C SER A 423 16.74 -7.65 -24.13
N CYS A 424 16.54 -8.78 -24.83
CA CYS A 424 15.36 -9.63 -24.71
C CYS A 424 15.16 -10.07 -23.24
N GLY A 425 14.16 -9.51 -22.56
CA GLY A 425 13.73 -9.90 -21.21
C GLY A 425 14.25 -9.06 -20.01
N ARG A 426 15.14 -8.06 -20.20
CA ARG A 426 15.65 -7.25 -19.07
C ARG A 426 14.75 -6.08 -18.65
N SER A 427 13.83 -5.67 -19.52
CA SER A 427 12.92 -4.56 -19.27
C SER A 427 11.52 -4.88 -19.78
N GLU A 428 11.11 -6.14 -19.68
CA GLU A 428 9.75 -6.56 -20.04
C GLU A 428 8.89 -6.62 -18.77
N LEU A 429 7.64 -6.15 -18.86
CA LEU A 429 6.68 -6.30 -17.78
C LEU A 429 6.43 -7.79 -17.49
N LEU A 430 6.46 -8.17 -16.22
CA LEU A 430 6.23 -9.55 -15.81
C LEU A 430 4.77 -9.95 -15.96
N SER A 431 4.52 -11.25 -16.17
CA SER A 431 3.17 -11.79 -16.01
C SER A 431 2.78 -11.92 -14.52
N PRO A 432 1.49 -11.91 -14.16
CA PRO A 432 1.08 -11.98 -12.76
C PRO A 432 1.69 -13.17 -11.99
N PRO A 433 1.76 -14.40 -12.52
CA PRO A 433 2.42 -15.52 -11.84
C PRO A 433 3.92 -15.29 -11.61
N GLN A 434 4.61 -14.71 -12.59
CA GLN A 434 6.04 -14.40 -12.48
C GLN A 434 6.29 -13.32 -11.43
N TRP A 435 5.44 -12.29 -11.43
CA TRP A 435 5.51 -11.21 -10.44
C TRP A 435 5.27 -11.74 -9.02
N VAL A 436 4.20 -12.53 -8.80
CA VAL A 436 3.90 -13.13 -7.49
C VAL A 436 5.04 -14.02 -7.00
N LYS A 437 5.62 -14.85 -7.89
CA LYS A 437 6.77 -15.69 -7.56
C LYS A 437 7.98 -14.86 -7.13
N ALA A 438 8.28 -13.78 -7.85
CA ALA A 438 9.39 -12.88 -7.52
C ALA A 438 9.15 -12.13 -6.20
N PHE A 439 7.93 -11.62 -5.99
CA PHE A 439 7.54 -10.92 -4.77
C PHE A 439 7.61 -11.83 -3.54
N HIS A 440 7.06 -13.04 -3.61
CA HIS A 440 7.18 -14.02 -2.53
C HIS A 440 8.63 -14.44 -2.27
N GLY A 441 9.47 -14.50 -3.30
CA GLY A 441 10.91 -14.71 -3.15
C GLY A 441 11.57 -13.60 -2.31
N LEU A 442 11.24 -12.34 -2.61
CA LEU A 442 11.71 -11.17 -1.87
C LEU A 442 11.24 -11.21 -0.40
N VAL A 443 9.94 -11.42 -0.17
CA VAL A 443 9.37 -11.50 1.19
C VAL A 443 10.04 -12.61 2.00
N LYS A 444 10.22 -13.81 1.43
CA LYS A 444 10.91 -14.93 2.10
C LYS A 444 12.36 -14.60 2.42
N GLY A 445 13.08 -13.96 1.50
CA GLY A 445 14.46 -13.52 1.73
C GLY A 445 14.52 -12.52 2.88
N TYR A 446 13.55 -11.61 2.93
CA TYR A 446 13.47 -10.58 3.94
C TYR A 446 13.20 -11.14 5.33
N SER A 447 12.23 -12.05 5.47
CA SER A 447 11.97 -12.74 6.75
C SER A 447 13.17 -13.57 7.24
N ARG A 448 13.94 -14.18 6.34
CA ARG A 448 15.17 -14.91 6.71
C ARG A 448 16.24 -13.97 7.26
N MET A 449 16.43 -12.81 6.61
CA MET A 449 17.38 -11.80 7.05
C MET A 449 17.00 -11.25 8.43
N ASP A 450 15.71 -10.98 8.66
CA ASP A 450 15.22 -10.53 9.97
C ASP A 450 15.43 -11.58 11.06
N SER A 451 15.13 -12.84 10.76
CA SER A 451 15.34 -13.95 11.70
C SER A 451 16.82 -14.09 12.07
N LYS A 452 17.71 -13.94 11.09
CA LYS A 452 19.17 -13.95 11.32
C LYS A 452 19.61 -12.81 12.24
N ARG A 453 19.09 -11.59 12.03
CA ARG A 453 19.41 -10.44 12.89
C ARG A 453 18.94 -10.63 14.32
N LEU A 454 17.73 -11.17 14.50
CA LEU A 454 17.21 -11.48 15.83
C LEU A 454 18.08 -12.52 16.53
N GLN A 455 18.55 -13.54 15.80
CA GLN A 455 19.47 -14.53 16.33
C GLN A 455 20.85 -13.93 16.69
N GLU A 456 21.39 -13.04 15.86
CA GLU A 456 22.65 -12.34 16.13
C GLU A 456 22.54 -11.39 17.33
N ALA A 457 21.43 -10.66 17.46
CA ALA A 457 21.16 -9.80 18.60
C ALA A 457 21.04 -10.61 19.91
N ALA A 458 20.26 -11.70 19.89
CA ALA A 458 20.13 -12.59 21.04
C ALA A 458 21.47 -13.25 21.42
N ALA A 459 22.30 -13.60 20.43
CA ALA A 459 23.64 -14.14 20.69
C ALA A 459 24.58 -13.10 21.31
N PHE A 460 24.47 -11.83 20.92
CA PHE A 460 25.24 -10.73 21.49
C PHE A 460 24.84 -10.46 22.95
N GLU A 461 23.55 -10.37 23.25
CA GLU A 461 23.05 -10.22 24.62
C GLU A 461 23.43 -11.42 25.52
N ALA A 462 23.39 -12.63 24.97
CA ALA A 462 23.85 -13.84 25.67
C ALA A 462 25.37 -13.85 25.93
N ALA A 463 26.18 -13.19 25.09
CA ALA A 463 27.62 -13.05 25.30
C ALA A 463 27.93 -11.98 26.35
N GLU A 464 27.24 -10.84 26.31
CA GLU A 464 27.40 -9.74 27.26
C GLU A 464 26.95 -10.14 28.68
N SER A 465 25.85 -10.89 28.80
CA SER A 465 25.41 -11.45 30.07
C SER A 465 26.37 -12.51 30.64
N ARG A 466 27.06 -13.28 29.78
CA ARG A 466 28.11 -14.22 30.21
C ARG A 466 29.35 -13.51 30.74
N GLU A 467 29.79 -12.44 30.07
CA GLU A 467 30.89 -11.59 30.56
C GLU A 467 30.54 -10.89 31.87
N ALA A 468 29.30 -10.41 32.03
CA ALA A 468 28.81 -9.85 33.29
C ALA A 468 28.79 -10.88 34.44
N THR A 469 28.42 -12.14 34.17
CA THR A 469 28.48 -13.21 35.19
C THR A 469 29.91 -13.67 35.53
N ALA A 470 30.86 -13.53 34.60
CA ALA A 470 32.26 -13.89 34.85
C ALA A 470 32.96 -12.89 35.81
N TYR A 471 32.49 -11.65 35.88
CA TYR A 471 33.01 -10.64 36.80
C TYR A 471 32.48 -10.75 38.25
N VAL A 472 31.50 -11.64 38.51
CA VAL A 472 30.80 -11.76 39.82
C VAL A 472 31.11 -13.09 40.54
N ALA A 473 32.07 -13.90 40.07
CA ALA A 473 32.58 -15.03 40.85
C ALA A 473 33.57 -14.54 41.94
N PRO A 474 33.50 -15.07 43.18
CA PRO A 474 33.79 -14.31 44.39
C PRO A 474 35.28 -14.18 44.73
N ALA A 475 35.63 -13.03 45.34
CA ALA A 475 36.85 -12.89 46.14
C ALA A 475 36.82 -13.94 47.26
N MET A 476 37.56 -15.03 47.06
CA MET A 476 37.80 -16.03 48.09
C MET A 476 38.59 -15.40 49.24
N LEU A 477 37.95 -15.38 50.41
CA LEU A 477 38.55 -15.15 51.72
C LEU A 477 39.82 -16.00 51.88
N ALA A 478 40.95 -15.35 52.14
CA ALA A 478 42.14 -16.01 52.65
C ALA A 478 41.98 -16.24 54.16
N PRO A 479 42.18 -17.46 54.69
CA PRO A 479 42.33 -17.68 56.12
C PRO A 479 43.77 -17.36 56.57
N HIS A 480 43.88 -17.02 57.85
CA HIS A 480 45.05 -16.59 58.63
C HIS A 480 46.43 -17.14 58.26
#